data_AF-A0A8T6G240-F1
#
_entry.id   AF-A0A8T6G240-F1
#
_cell.length_a   1.000
_cell.length_b   1.000
_cell.length_c   1.000
_cell.angle_alpha   90.00
_cell.angle_beta   90.00
_cell.angle_gamma   90.00
#
_symmetry.space_group_name_H-M   'P 1'
#
loop_
_entity.id
_entity.type
_entity.pdbx_description
1 polymer ?
#
loop_
_entity_poly.entity_id
_entity_poly.type
_entity_poly.pdbx_seq_one_letter_code
_entity_poly.pdbx_strand_id
1 'polypeptide(L)'
;MGLEIKKAAIEQGVAIELDFVLTRTLPDDSQSIVGDDDEVDVTEFKTFTAVATDDKGRIEIIVNTRPRIVTTDEVSYDEVVKLAFDPPPTGPNWEIVVSYRNGAGRPPDGRLRPGGTVKIKEGTVFNVTATDKA
;
A
#
# COMPACT_ATOMS: atom_id res chain seq x y z
N MET A 1 0.99 -17.18 -0.77
CA MET A 1 1.30 -15.73 -0.63
C MET A 1 1.26 -15.29 0.84
N GLY A 2 1.88 -14.16 1.20
CA GLY A 2 1.81 -13.61 2.57
C GLY A 2 0.38 -13.44 3.09
N LEU A 3 -0.54 -12.99 2.22
CA LEU A 3 -1.97 -12.86 2.53
C LEU A 3 -2.63 -14.20 2.89
N GLU A 4 -2.27 -15.30 2.21
CA GLU A 4 -2.84 -16.62 2.46
C GLU A 4 -2.36 -17.21 3.78
N ILE A 5 -1.09 -16.97 4.15
CA ILE A 5 -0.53 -17.40 5.44
C ILE A 5 -1.30 -16.72 6.58
N LYS A 6 -1.57 -15.41 6.46
CA LYS A 6 -2.36 -14.67 7.45
C LYS A 6 -3.80 -15.19 7.53
N LYS A 7 -4.48 -15.39 6.39
CA LYS A 7 -5.84 -15.95 6.35
C LYS A 7 -5.91 -17.33 7.00
N ALA A 8 -4.97 -18.22 6.65
CA ALA A 8 -4.91 -19.56 7.21
C ALA A 8 -4.65 -19.54 8.72
N ALA A 9 -3.79 -18.65 9.22
CA ALA A 9 -3.53 -18.52 10.65
C ALA A 9 -4.75 -17.96 11.42
N ILE A 10 -5.49 -16.99 10.86
CA ILE A 10 -6.76 -16.52 11.44
C ILE A 10 -7.79 -17.65 11.49
N GLU A 11 -7.91 -18.44 10.41
CA GLU A 11 -8.82 -19.57 10.34
C GLU A 11 -8.46 -20.69 11.33
N GLN A 12 -7.16 -20.85 11.61
CA GLN A 12 -6.64 -21.75 12.64
C GLN A 12 -6.81 -21.20 14.08
N GLY A 13 -7.37 -20.00 14.25
CA GLY A 13 -7.63 -19.39 15.55
C GLY A 13 -6.40 -18.70 16.17
N VAL A 14 -5.38 -18.40 15.37
CA VAL A 14 -4.24 -17.58 15.80
C VAL A 14 -4.72 -16.12 15.89
N ALA A 15 -4.46 -15.46 17.02
CA ALA A 15 -4.84 -14.07 17.28
C ALA A 15 -3.96 -13.08 16.51
N ILE A 16 -4.10 -13.06 15.19
CA ILE A 16 -3.45 -12.13 14.28
C ILE A 16 -4.51 -11.43 13.43
N GLU A 17 -4.13 -10.32 12.80
CA GLU A 17 -4.98 -9.64 11.83
C GLU A 17 -4.31 -9.59 10.45
N LEU A 18 -5.09 -9.36 9.40
CA LEU A 18 -4.55 -9.30 8.04
C LEU A 18 -3.58 -8.12 7.84
N ASP A 19 -3.67 -7.08 8.69
CA ASP A 19 -2.78 -5.92 8.70
C ASP A 19 -1.48 -6.13 9.49
N PHE A 20 -1.31 -7.29 10.15
CA PHE A 20 -0.07 -7.59 10.87
C PHE A 20 1.08 -7.78 9.88
N VAL A 21 2.26 -7.33 10.26
CA VAL A 21 3.45 -7.54 9.45
C VAL A 21 3.91 -8.98 9.65
N LEU A 22 3.86 -9.75 8.56
CA LEU A 22 4.39 -11.10 8.54
C LEU A 22 5.91 -10.98 8.32
N THR A 23 6.70 -11.45 9.27
CA THR A 23 8.14 -11.59 9.10
C THR A 23 8.51 -13.06 9.03
N ARG A 24 9.44 -13.42 8.14
CA ARG A 24 10.06 -14.74 8.17
C ARG A 24 11.43 -14.63 8.83
N THR A 25 11.73 -15.55 9.73
CA THR A 25 13.07 -15.67 10.31
C THR A 25 13.92 -16.56 9.40
N LEU A 26 15.04 -16.03 8.92
CA LEU A 26 16.01 -16.76 8.12
C LEU A 26 16.98 -17.55 9.02
N PRO A 27 17.70 -18.56 8.49
CA PRO A 27 18.67 -19.35 9.25
C PRO A 27 19.86 -18.54 9.79
N ASP A 28 20.06 -17.32 9.29
CA ASP A 28 21.10 -16.38 9.69
C ASP A 28 20.62 -15.39 10.76
N ASP A 29 19.47 -15.66 11.40
CA ASP A 29 18.78 -14.79 12.36
C ASP A 29 18.23 -13.47 11.76
N SER A 30 18.32 -13.28 10.44
CA SER A 30 17.75 -12.11 9.78
C SER A 30 16.24 -12.24 9.64
N GLN A 31 15.51 -11.18 9.94
CA GLN A 31 14.07 -11.10 9.69
C GLN A 31 13.81 -10.38 8.37
N SER A 32 12.97 -10.96 7.52
CA SER A 32 12.53 -10.35 6.27
C SER A 32 11.02 -10.15 6.31
N ILE A 33 10.59 -8.92 6.02
CA ILE A 33 9.17 -8.57 5.92
C ILE A 33 8.60 -9.24 4.67
N VAL A 34 7.51 -9.96 4.85
CA VAL A 34 6.76 -10.63 3.79
C VAL A 34 5.53 -9.79 3.49
N GLY A 35 5.49 -9.20 2.29
CA GLY A 35 4.33 -8.48 1.78
C GLY A 35 3.16 -9.42 1.43
N ASP A 36 1.97 -8.85 1.27
CA ASP A 36 0.76 -9.64 0.98
C ASP A 36 0.81 -10.38 -0.36
N ASP A 37 1.46 -9.79 -1.37
CA ASP A 37 1.70 -10.35 -2.71
C ASP A 37 3.05 -11.10 -2.80
N ASP A 38 3.83 -11.12 -1.72
CA ASP A 38 5.16 -11.72 -1.74
C ASP A 38 5.05 -13.25 -1.77
N GLU A 39 5.75 -13.86 -2.73
CA GLU A 39 5.69 -15.30 -2.98
C GLU A 39 6.61 -16.01 -2.00
N VAL A 40 6.00 -16.60 -0.97
CA VAL A 40 6.72 -17.31 0.07
C VAL A 40 6.73 -18.80 -0.23
N ASP A 41 7.92 -19.34 -0.41
CA ASP A 41 8.12 -20.78 -0.43
C ASP A 41 7.97 -21.35 0.99
N VAL A 42 6.89 -22.06 1.27
CA VAL A 42 6.58 -22.59 2.61
C VAL A 42 7.13 -24.01 2.71
N THR A 43 8.29 -24.17 3.35
CA THR A 43 8.87 -25.50 3.68
C THR A 43 8.73 -25.79 5.18
N GLU A 44 8.74 -27.08 5.55
CA GLU A 44 8.40 -27.63 6.89
C GLU A 44 9.19 -27.03 8.08
N PHE A 45 10.26 -26.26 7.82
CA PHE A 45 11.13 -25.67 8.84
C PHE A 45 11.13 -24.14 8.86
N LYS A 46 10.24 -23.46 8.14
CA LYS A 46 10.17 -21.99 8.15
C LYS A 46 9.26 -21.47 9.25
N THR A 47 9.84 -20.66 10.13
CA THR A 47 9.11 -19.94 11.18
C THR A 47 8.67 -18.57 10.66
N PHE A 48 7.37 -18.31 10.69
CA PHE A 48 6.78 -17.02 10.40
C PHE A 48 6.30 -16.38 11.69
N THR A 49 6.69 -15.13 11.92
CA THR A 49 6.22 -14.33 13.05
C THR A 49 5.28 -13.26 12.52
N ALA A 50 4.03 -13.29 12.96
CA ALA A 50 3.11 -12.19 12.73
C ALA A 50 3.25 -11.22 13.89
N VAL A 51 3.88 -10.07 13.63
CA VAL A 51 4.05 -9.02 14.65
C VAL A 51 2.91 -8.03 14.48
N ALA A 52 2.13 -7.83 15.54
CA ALA A 52 1.25 -6.69 15.68
C ALA A 52 2.13 -5.44 15.74
N THR A 53 2.46 -4.86 14.60
CA THR A 53 3.20 -3.60 14.55
C THR A 53 2.25 -2.50 14.98
N ASP A 54 2.37 -2.10 16.23
CA ASP A 54 1.99 -0.77 16.68
C ASP A 54 2.65 0.26 15.75
N ASP A 55 1.83 0.96 14.98
CA ASP A 55 2.15 2.20 14.25
C ASP A 55 3.17 2.19 13.09
N LYS A 56 3.84 1.08 12.73
CA LYS A 56 4.86 1.14 11.64
C LYS A 56 4.37 0.89 10.20
N GLY A 57 3.11 0.53 10.01
CA GLY A 57 2.56 0.26 8.67
C GLY A 57 1.63 1.34 8.14
N ARG A 58 1.02 2.16 8.99
CA ARG A 58 -0.10 3.03 8.60
C ARG A 58 0.42 4.43 8.30
N ILE A 59 0.51 4.77 7.02
CA ILE A 59 0.88 6.09 6.55
C ILE A 59 -0.40 6.87 6.25
N GLU A 60 -0.62 7.95 6.99
CA GLU A 60 -1.70 8.88 6.68
C GLU A 60 -1.28 9.82 5.53
N ILE A 61 -2.01 9.74 4.42
CA ILE A 61 -1.87 10.62 3.27
C ILE A 61 -3.16 11.42 3.07
N ILE A 62 -3.07 12.54 2.37
CA ILE A 62 -4.23 13.40 2.08
C ILE A 62 -4.55 13.31 0.60
N VAL A 63 -5.72 12.80 0.24
CA VAL A 63 -6.18 12.70 -1.15
C VAL A 63 -7.37 13.63 -1.36
N ASN A 64 -7.25 14.62 -2.25
CA ASN A 64 -8.32 15.62 -2.50
C ASN A 64 -8.92 16.18 -1.19
N THR A 65 -8.04 16.66 -0.31
CA THR A 65 -8.35 17.20 1.03
C THR A 65 -8.95 16.21 2.05
N ARG A 66 -9.01 14.92 1.74
CA ARG A 66 -9.48 13.87 2.64
C ARG A 66 -8.32 13.02 3.15
N PRO A 67 -8.16 12.85 4.47
CA PRO A 67 -7.17 11.91 5.01
C PRO A 67 -7.54 10.48 4.63
N ARG A 68 -6.53 9.71 4.23
CA ARG A 68 -6.60 8.30 3.84
C ARG A 68 -5.42 7.58 4.47
N ILE A 69 -5.65 6.38 4.96
CA ILE A 69 -4.59 5.56 5.54
C ILE A 69 -4.17 4.53 4.49
N VAL A 70 -2.87 4.45 4.27
CA VAL A 70 -2.23 3.50 3.35
C VAL A 70 -1.23 2.66 4.12
N THR A 71 -1.16 1.36 3.81
CA THR A 71 -0.32 0.40 4.54
C THR A 71 1.02 0.10 3.85
N THR A 72 1.32 0.82 2.77
CA THR A 72 2.51 0.69 1.91
C THR A 72 3.25 2.02 1.88
N ASP A 73 4.58 1.99 1.71
CA ASP A 73 5.42 3.17 1.54
C ASP A 73 5.46 3.69 0.10
N GLU A 74 4.85 2.97 -0.85
CA GLU A 74 4.66 3.37 -2.24
C GLU A 74 3.20 3.27 -2.67
N VAL A 75 2.72 4.27 -3.42
CA VAL A 75 1.36 4.27 -3.97
C VAL A 75 1.41 4.46 -5.49
N SER A 76 0.63 3.65 -6.19
CA SER A 76 0.48 3.71 -7.64
C SER A 76 -0.57 4.73 -8.09
N TYR A 77 -0.47 5.17 -9.35
CA TYR A 77 -1.45 6.06 -9.96
C TYR A 77 -2.90 5.57 -9.78
N ASP A 78 -3.16 4.30 -10.11
CA ASP A 78 -4.49 3.69 -10.03
C ASP A 78 -5.04 3.67 -8.60
N GLU A 79 -4.20 3.41 -7.60
CA GLU A 79 -4.61 3.44 -6.20
C GLU A 79 -5.00 4.85 -5.76
N VAL A 80 -4.21 5.87 -6.10
CA VAL A 80 -4.55 7.26 -5.76
C VAL A 80 -5.90 7.65 -6.39
N VAL A 81 -6.16 7.24 -7.63
CA VAL A 81 -7.42 7.51 -8.32
C VAL A 81 -8.61 6.82 -7.63
N LYS A 82 -8.47 5.55 -7.24
CA LYS A 82 -9.49 4.82 -6.46
C LYS A 82 -9.72 5.43 -5.08
N LEU A 83 -8.68 5.97 -4.44
CA LEU A 83 -8.81 6.68 -3.16
C LEU A 83 -9.49 8.05 -3.31
N ALA A 84 -9.37 8.69 -4.48
CA ALA A 84 -9.98 9.99 -4.75
C ALA A 84 -11.46 9.89 -5.16
N PHE A 85 -11.83 8.85 -5.90
CA PHE A 85 -13.16 8.69 -6.49
C PHE A 85 -13.72 7.30 -6.21
N ASP A 86 -14.94 7.25 -5.68
CA ASP A 86 -15.71 6.03 -5.47
C ASP A 86 -17.14 6.23 -6.01
N PRO A 87 -17.48 5.69 -7.20
CA PRO A 87 -16.61 4.95 -8.13
C PRO A 87 -15.66 5.87 -8.93
N PRO A 88 -14.51 5.35 -9.42
CA PRO A 88 -13.63 6.13 -10.27
C PRO A 88 -14.25 6.40 -11.65
N PRO A 89 -14.09 7.62 -12.20
CA PRO A 89 -14.52 7.93 -13.56
C PRO A 89 -13.76 7.05 -14.55
N THR A 90 -14.50 6.40 -15.45
CA THR A 90 -13.96 5.49 -16.47
C THR A 90 -14.49 5.87 -17.84
N GLY A 91 -13.65 5.76 -18.88
CA GLY A 91 -14.00 6.06 -20.27
C GLY A 91 -12.95 6.92 -20.98
N PRO A 92 -12.96 6.94 -22.33
CA PRO A 92 -11.95 7.62 -23.14
C PRO A 92 -12.00 9.15 -23.05
N ASN A 93 -13.13 9.71 -22.59
CA ASN A 93 -13.34 11.16 -22.49
C ASN A 93 -12.84 11.76 -21.16
N TRP A 94 -12.41 10.92 -20.22
CA TRP A 94 -11.93 11.36 -18.92
C TRP A 94 -10.43 11.60 -18.94
N GLU A 95 -10.02 12.84 -18.65
CA GLU A 95 -8.63 13.19 -18.40
C GLU A 95 -8.41 13.28 -16.89
N ILE A 96 -7.67 12.32 -16.34
CA ILE A 96 -7.32 12.29 -14.93
C ILE A 96 -5.89 12.79 -14.75
N VAL A 97 -5.73 13.79 -13.89
CA VAL A 97 -4.44 14.39 -13.54
C VAL A 97 -4.18 14.13 -12.07
N VAL A 98 -3.14 13.35 -11.77
CA VAL A 98 -2.67 13.12 -10.41
C VAL A 98 -1.40 13.94 -10.19
N SER A 99 -1.41 14.75 -9.14
CA SER A 99 -0.23 15.46 -8.65
C SER A 99 0.00 15.12 -7.19
N TYR A 100 1.26 15.05 -6.81
CA TYR A 100 1.65 14.75 -5.43
C TYR A 100 2.56 15.84 -4.90
N ARG A 101 2.53 16.04 -3.58
CA ARG A 101 3.36 16.99 -2.84
C ARG A 101 3.77 16.36 -1.52
N ASN A 102 4.93 16.76 -1.01
CA ASN A 102 5.47 16.21 0.24
C ASN A 102 5.62 14.67 0.20
N GLY A 103 6.00 14.13 -0.97
CA GLY A 103 6.38 12.73 -1.11
C GLY A 103 7.69 12.42 -0.39
N ALA A 104 7.92 11.13 -0.11
CA ALA A 104 9.20 10.65 0.39
C ALA A 104 10.25 10.51 -0.72
N GLY A 105 9.79 10.43 -1.98
CA GLY A 105 10.66 10.38 -3.17
C GLY A 105 11.34 11.72 -3.48
N ARG A 106 12.30 11.67 -4.41
CA ARG A 106 12.93 12.86 -5.00
C ARG A 106 12.66 12.86 -6.52
N PRO A 107 11.97 13.88 -7.09
CA PRO A 107 11.49 15.08 -6.42
C PRO A 107 10.29 14.81 -5.48
N PRO A 108 10.19 15.55 -4.35
CA PRO A 108 9.09 15.39 -3.38
C PRO A 108 7.75 15.89 -3.89
N ASP A 109 7.76 16.64 -4.98
CA ASP A 109 6.59 17.20 -5.65
C ASP A 109 6.65 16.86 -7.14
N GLY A 110 5.51 16.56 -7.72
CA GLY A 110 5.46 16.21 -9.13
C GLY A 110 4.08 15.81 -9.62
N ARG A 111 4.06 15.28 -10.84
CA ARG A 111 2.87 14.66 -11.43
C ARG A 111 3.09 13.17 -11.51
N LEU A 112 2.11 12.42 -11.05
CA LEU A 112 2.10 10.96 -11.17
C LEU A 112 1.41 10.61 -12.49
N ARG A 113 2.13 9.93 -13.37
CA ARG A 113 1.60 9.48 -14.67
C ARG A 113 0.96 8.10 -14.51
N PRO A 114 0.04 7.71 -15.42
CA PRO A 114 -0.49 6.35 -15.48
C PRO A 114 0.64 5.32 -15.50
N GLY A 115 0.53 4.28 -14.66
CA GLY A 115 1.56 3.25 -14.47
C GLY A 115 2.76 3.67 -13.60
N GLY A 116 2.81 4.91 -13.11
CA GLY A 116 3.84 5.37 -12.19
C GLY A 116 3.51 5.07 -10.72
N THR A 117 4.56 5.01 -9.89
CA THR A 117 4.48 4.91 -8.43
C THR A 117 5.21 6.06 -7.76
N VAL A 118 4.80 6.39 -6.54
CA VAL A 118 5.44 7.42 -5.70
C VAL A 118 5.62 6.90 -4.29
N LYS A 119 6.82 7.10 -3.74
CA LYS A 119 7.10 6.90 -2.33
C LYS A 119 6.37 7.94 -1.48
N ILE A 120 5.56 7.46 -0.54
CA ILE A 120 4.76 8.27 0.37
C ILE A 120 5.37 8.28 1.78
N LYS A 121 4.99 9.30 2.54
CA LYS A 121 5.25 9.42 3.97
C LYS A 121 4.05 10.10 4.61
N GLU A 122 4.06 10.18 5.94
CA GLU A 122 3.02 10.86 6.68
C GLU A 122 2.87 12.31 6.19
N GLY A 123 1.63 12.70 5.87
CA GLY A 123 1.29 14.00 5.33
C GLY A 123 1.65 14.19 3.85
N THR A 124 1.93 13.13 3.08
CA THR A 124 1.97 13.22 1.61
C THR A 124 0.59 13.60 1.09
N VAL A 125 0.54 14.58 0.17
CA VAL A 125 -0.71 15.12 -0.38
C VAL A 125 -0.82 14.76 -1.84
N PHE A 126 -1.92 14.13 -2.22
CA PHE A 126 -2.33 13.87 -3.58
C PHE A 126 -3.51 14.75 -3.97
N ASN A 127 -3.39 15.42 -5.11
CA ASN A 127 -4.49 16.10 -5.77
C ASN A 127 -4.80 15.36 -7.07
N VAL A 128 -6.04 14.88 -7.15
CA VAL A 128 -6.57 14.17 -8.30
C VAL A 128 -7.70 14.98 -8.91
N THR A 129 -7.51 15.40 -10.15
CA THR A 129 -8.53 16.10 -10.93
C THR A 129 -9.01 15.17 -12.03
N ALA A 130 -10.32 15.01 -12.18
CA ALA A 130 -10.92 14.34 -13.33
C ALA A 130 -11.67 15.39 -14.16
N THR A 131 -11.34 15.47 -15.44
CA THR A 131 -11.97 16.39 -16.39
C THR A 131 -12.69 15.58 -17.46
N ASP A 132 -13.96 15.89 -17.71
CA ASP A 132 -14.72 15.34 -18.82
C ASP A 132 -14.48 16.19 -20.09
N LYS A 133 -14.10 15.53 -21.20
CA LYS A 133 -13.90 16.14 -22.52
C LYS A 133 -15.06 15.83 -23.49
N ALA A 134 -16.24 15.50 -22.98
CA ALA A 134 -17.45 15.26 -23.77
C ALA A 134 -17.85 16.44 -24.69
#